data_AF-A0AAW1LBZ6-F1
#
_entry.id   AF-A0AAW1LBZ6-F1
#
_cell.length_a   1.000
_cell.length_b   1.000
_cell.length_c   1.000
_cell.angle_alpha   90.00
_cell.angle_beta   90.00
_cell.angle_gamma   90.00
#
_symmetry.space_group_name_H-M   'P 1'
#
loop_
_entity.id
_entity.type
_entity.pdbx_description
1 polymer ?
#
loop_
_entity_poly.entity_id
_entity_poly.type
_entity_poly.pdbx_seq_one_letter_code
_entity_poly.pdbx_strand_id
1 'polypeptide(L)'
;MGCFGNRDSQQAAGGADDSRTQKRISNQINRQLQKDKQVYRATHRLLLLGAGESGKSTVVKQMRILHVNGFSNPEKLQKIEDIKKNIRDAIIVRIILFIVMNS
;
A
#
# COMPACT_ATOMS: atom_id res chain seq x y z
N MET A 1 -43.64 -50.18 16.05
CA MET A 1 -43.44 -48.71 16.05
C MET A 1 -42.42 -48.41 14.96
N GLY A 2 -42.79 -48.14 13.71
CA GLY A 2 -43.59 -46.99 13.23
C GLY A 2 -42.72 -45.72 13.39
N CYS A 3 -42.23 -45.00 12.38
CA CYS A 3 -42.72 -44.67 11.04
C CYS A 3 -41.61 -44.86 9.97
N PHE A 4 -41.84 -45.41 8.77
CA PHE A 4 -42.60 -44.90 7.62
C PHE A 4 -42.14 -43.55 7.06
N GLY A 5 -41.72 -43.54 5.79
CA GLY A 5 -42.07 -42.43 4.87
C GLY A 5 -40.94 -41.75 4.08
N ASN A 6 -40.45 -42.44 3.05
CA ASN A 6 -40.10 -41.98 1.69
C ASN A 6 -40.09 -40.46 1.35
N ARG A 7 -39.05 -40.01 0.63
CA ARG A 7 -39.13 -39.05 -0.51
C ARG A 7 -37.79 -38.98 -1.26
N ASP A 8 -37.74 -39.73 -2.35
CA ASP A 8 -37.28 -39.29 -3.67
C ASP A 8 -36.04 -38.37 -3.74
N SER A 9 -34.89 -38.98 -4.02
CA SER A 9 -34.16 -38.80 -5.29
C SER A 9 -34.35 -37.51 -6.09
N GLN A 10 -34.18 -36.31 -5.52
CA GLN A 10 -34.14 -35.06 -6.32
C GLN A 10 -33.50 -33.85 -5.62
N GLN A 11 -32.35 -33.99 -4.94
CA GLN A 11 -31.52 -32.82 -4.60
C GLN A 11 -30.04 -33.16 -4.32
N ALA A 12 -29.45 -34.09 -5.08
CA ALA A 12 -28.07 -34.52 -4.88
C ALA A 12 -27.07 -34.03 -5.95
N ALA A 13 -27.51 -33.22 -6.93
CA ALA A 13 -26.67 -32.77 -8.04
C ALA A 13 -26.04 -31.38 -7.84
N GLY A 14 -26.54 -30.56 -6.90
CA GLY A 14 -26.07 -29.17 -6.69
C GLY A 14 -24.87 -29.02 -5.73
N GLY A 15 -24.78 -29.83 -4.67
CA GLY A 15 -23.76 -29.61 -3.63
C GLY A 15 -22.34 -30.13 -3.95
N ALA A 16 -22.23 -31.12 -4.85
CA ALA A 16 -20.93 -31.69 -5.22
C ALA A 16 -20.13 -30.78 -6.16
N ASP A 17 -20.81 -30.01 -7.01
CA ASP A 17 -20.18 -29.06 -7.93
C ASP A 17 -19.72 -27.80 -7.20
N ASP A 18 -20.55 -27.29 -6.27
CA ASP A 18 -20.18 -26.18 -5.38
C ASP A 18 -18.96 -26.52 -4.51
N SER A 19 -18.89 -27.74 -3.95
CA SER A 19 -17.73 -28.18 -3.16
C SER A 19 -16.45 -28.29 -4.01
N ARG A 20 -16.55 -28.76 -5.26
CA ARG A 20 -15.40 -28.83 -6.19
C ARG A 20 -14.95 -27.44 -6.60
N THR A 21 -15.89 -26.53 -6.84
CA THR A 21 -15.63 -25.12 -7.16
C THR A 21 -14.98 -24.40 -5.99
N GLN A 22 -15.49 -24.58 -4.77
CA GLN A 22 -14.88 -24.06 -3.54
C GLN A 22 -13.46 -24.60 -3.32
N LYS A 23 -13.21 -25.90 -3.56
CA LYS A 23 -11.85 -26.48 -3.48
C LYS A 23 -10.92 -25.89 -4.54
N ARG A 24 -11.39 -25.66 -5.77
CA ARG A 24 -10.59 -25.01 -6.83
C ARG A 24 -10.20 -23.58 -6.44
N ILE A 25 -11.16 -22.80 -5.93
CA ILE A 25 -10.93 -21.43 -5.43
C ILE A 25 -9.95 -21.46 -4.25
N SER A 26 -10.15 -22.34 -3.28
CA SER A 26 -9.26 -22.49 -2.12
C SER A 26 -7.83 -22.86 -2.55
N ASN A 27 -7.68 -23.77 -3.51
CA ASN A 27 -6.37 -24.13 -4.05
C ASN A 27 -5.70 -22.97 -4.80
N GLN A 28 -6.47 -22.15 -5.52
CA GLN A 28 -5.96 -20.96 -6.19
C GLN A 28 -5.49 -19.91 -5.18
N ILE A 29 -6.27 -19.66 -4.12
CA ILE A 29 -5.89 -18.77 -3.02
C ILE A 29 -4.61 -19.26 -2.34
N ASN A 30 -4.53 -20.56 -2.00
CA ASN A 30 -3.34 -21.13 -1.38
C ASN A 30 -2.10 -20.99 -2.27
N ARG A 31 -2.23 -21.19 -3.59
CA ARG A 31 -1.13 -20.96 -4.54
C ARG A 31 -0.69 -19.49 -4.56
N GLN A 32 -1.64 -18.55 -4.53
CA GLN A 32 -1.31 -17.13 -4.46
C GLN A 32 -0.59 -16.78 -3.15
N LEU A 33 -1.11 -17.26 -2.02
CA LEU A 33 -0.49 -17.05 -0.70
C LEU A 33 0.94 -17.59 -0.62
N GLN A 34 1.24 -18.73 -1.24
CA GLN A 34 2.61 -19.26 -1.28
C GLN A 34 3.54 -18.38 -2.10
N LYS A 35 3.08 -17.87 -3.25
CA LYS A 35 3.86 -16.92 -4.07
C LYS A 35 4.13 -15.64 -3.29
N ASP A 36 3.11 -15.07 -2.66
CA ASP A 36 3.24 -13.83 -1.90
C ASP A 36 4.17 -14.01 -0.69
N LYS A 37 4.12 -15.17 0.00
CA LYS A 37 5.06 -15.52 1.07
C LYS A 37 6.50 -15.55 0.56
N GLN A 38 6.75 -16.06 -0.63
CA GLN A 38 8.10 -16.12 -1.19
C GLN A 38 8.63 -14.73 -1.54
N VAL A 39 7.81 -13.89 -2.17
CA VAL A 39 8.15 -12.48 -2.45
C VAL A 39 8.40 -11.72 -1.15
N TYR A 40 7.54 -11.92 -0.15
CA TYR A 40 7.68 -11.26 1.16
C TYR A 40 8.98 -11.65 1.86
N ARG A 41 9.37 -12.94 1.83
CA ARG A 41 10.64 -13.41 2.40
C ARG A 41 11.87 -12.89 1.65
N ALA A 42 11.75 -12.65 0.34
CA ALA A 42 12.83 -12.08 -0.47
C ALA A 42 12.98 -10.55 -0.30
N THR A 43 11.97 -9.88 0.27
CA THR A 43 11.95 -8.42 0.42
C THR A 43 12.68 -7.99 1.69
N HIS A 44 13.66 -7.10 1.56
CA HIS A 44 14.38 -6.52 2.70
C HIS A 44 13.61 -5.33 3.27
N ARG A 45 13.13 -5.43 4.51
CA ARG A 45 12.34 -4.38 5.17
C ARG A 45 13.26 -3.47 5.99
N LEU A 46 13.37 -2.21 5.59
CA LEU A 46 14.20 -1.20 6.25
C LEU A 46 13.31 -0.18 6.97
N LEU A 47 13.73 0.24 8.17
CA LEU A 47 13.08 1.29 8.94
C LEU A 47 14.04 2.47 9.09
N LEU A 48 13.60 3.67 8.71
CA LEU A 48 14.36 4.90 8.87
C LEU A 48 13.90 5.63 10.13
N LEU A 49 14.80 5.75 11.12
CA LEU A 49 14.55 6.45 12.39
C LEU A 49 15.32 7.77 12.45
N GLY A 50 14.79 8.74 13.20
CA GLY A 50 15.41 10.05 13.40
C GLY A 50 14.41 11.12 13.83
N ALA A 51 14.90 12.26 14.32
CA ALA A 51 14.09 13.41 14.72
C ALA A 51 13.24 13.99 13.57
N GLY A 52 12.29 14.88 13.89
CA GLY A 52 11.62 15.70 12.87
C GLY A 52 12.66 16.37 11.95
N GLU A 53 12.36 16.46 10.65
CA GLU A 53 13.20 17.17 9.66
C GLU A 53 14.59 16.57 9.37
N SER A 54 14.95 15.45 9.98
CA SER A 54 16.26 14.78 9.80
C SER A 54 16.54 14.21 8.40
N GLY A 55 15.74 14.55 7.39
CA GLY A 55 15.95 14.11 6.00
C GLY A 55 15.48 12.68 5.67
N LYS A 56 14.74 11.99 6.54
CA LYS A 56 14.21 10.63 6.26
C LYS A 56 13.46 10.55 4.93
N SER A 57 12.57 11.52 4.68
CA SER A 57 11.82 11.62 3.42
C SER A 57 12.73 11.87 2.22
N THR A 58 13.85 12.56 2.40
CA THR A 58 14.86 12.78 1.36
C THR A 58 15.55 11.48 0.98
N VAL A 59 15.94 10.65 1.96
CA VAL A 59 16.53 9.33 1.70
C VAL A 59 15.59 8.44 0.88
N VAL A 60 14.30 8.40 1.23
CA VAL A 60 13.29 7.64 0.48
C VAL A 60 13.12 8.18 -0.94
N LYS A 61 13.11 9.51 -1.12
CA LYS A 61 13.04 10.12 -2.46
C LYS A 61 14.25 9.77 -3.33
N GLN A 62 15.46 9.75 -2.76
CA GLN A 62 16.67 9.32 -3.48
C GLN A 62 16.59 7.85 -3.88
N MET A 63 16.08 6.98 -3.01
CA MET A 63 15.87 5.57 -3.35
C MET A 63 14.92 5.39 -4.53
N ARG A 64 13.84 6.18 -4.61
CA ARG A 64 12.94 6.18 -5.79
C ARG A 64 13.65 6.63 -7.07
N ILE A 65 14.47 7.68 -7.01
CA ILE A 65 15.18 8.20 -8.18
C ILE A 65 16.15 7.16 -8.73
N LEU A 66 16.89 6.47 -7.86
CA LEU A 66 17.93 5.52 -8.27
C LEU A 66 17.37 4.15 -8.70
N HIS A 67 16.30 3.68 -8.07
CA HIS A 67 15.84 2.29 -8.23
C HIS A 67 14.42 2.13 -8.79
N VAL A 68 13.63 3.21 -8.93
CA VAL A 68 12.20 3.12 -9.29
C VAL A 68 11.84 4.22 -10.30
N ASN A 69 12.35 4.15 -11.53
CA ASN A 69 12.02 4.99 -12.71
C ASN A 69 11.77 6.51 -12.46
N GLY A 70 12.25 7.05 -11.34
CA GLY A 70 12.02 8.43 -10.91
C GLY A 70 10.56 8.79 -10.57
N PHE A 71 10.23 10.07 -10.82
CA PHE A 71 8.90 10.65 -10.63
C PHE A 71 8.26 10.92 -11.98
N SER A 72 6.97 10.64 -12.09
CA SER A 72 6.16 10.92 -13.27
C SER A 72 5.99 12.43 -13.49
N ASN A 73 5.72 12.84 -14.73
CA ASN A 73 5.42 14.24 -15.06
C ASN A 73 4.26 14.85 -14.22
N PRO A 74 3.11 14.17 -14.01
CA PRO A 74 2.06 14.71 -13.16
C PRO A 74 2.50 14.88 -11.69
N GLU A 75 3.30 13.95 -11.13
CA GLU A 75 3.86 14.11 -9.77
C GLU A 75 4.76 15.35 -9.69
N LYS A 76 5.60 15.58 -10.71
CA LYS A 76 6.47 16.77 -10.75
C LYS A 76 5.66 18.07 -10.79
N LEU A 77 4.58 18.12 -11.57
CA LEU A 77 3.69 19.28 -11.64
C LEU A 77 3.04 19.58 -10.29
N GLN A 78 2.58 18.55 -9.57
CA GLN A 78 2.05 18.74 -8.21
C GLN A 78 3.10 19.30 -7.24
N LYS A 79 4.37 18.89 -7.40
CA LYS A 79 5.47 19.40 -6.55
C LYS A 79 5.81 20.86 -6.79
N ILE A 80 5.42 21.46 -7.92
CA ILE A 80 5.65 22.89 -8.18
C ILE A 80 4.94 23.75 -7.12
N GLU A 81 3.70 23.41 -6.76
CA GLU A 81 2.94 24.16 -5.75
C GLU A 81 3.57 24.03 -4.37
N ASP A 82 4.06 22.84 -4.00
CA ASP A 82 4.82 22.64 -2.77
C ASP A 82 6.08 23.51 -2.73
N ILE A 83 6.82 23.60 -3.85
CA ILE A 83 8.03 24.43 -3.96
C ILE A 83 7.68 25.91 -3.78
N LYS A 84 6.65 26.41 -4.47
CA LYS A 84 6.19 27.79 -4.34
C LYS A 84 5.81 28.12 -2.90
N LYS A 85 5.08 27.22 -2.24
CA LYS A 85 4.70 27.37 -0.83
C LYS A 85 5.93 27.46 0.07
N ASN A 86 6.88 26.54 -0.08
CA ASN A 86 8.11 26.55 0.73
C ASN A 86 8.92 27.84 0.55
N ILE A 87 9.01 28.38 -0.67
CA ILE A 87 9.69 29.65 -0.93
C ILE A 87 8.97 30.81 -0.24
N ARG A 88 7.64 30.88 -0.37
CA ARG A 88 6.82 31.91 0.30
C ARG A 88 7.00 31.86 1.81
N ASP A 89 6.85 30.67 2.40
CA ASP A 89 6.93 30.47 3.84
C ASP A 89 8.34 30.86 4.36
N ALA A 90 9.40 30.47 3.64
CA ALA A 90 10.77 30.85 3.99
C ALA A 90 10.99 32.38 3.99
N ILE A 91 10.46 33.08 2.99
CA ILE A 91 10.57 34.55 2.90
C ILE A 91 9.81 35.22 4.05
N ILE A 92 8.57 34.78 4.32
CA ILE A 92 7.74 35.33 5.40
C ILE A 92 8.43 35.14 6.76
N VAL A 93 8.92 33.93 7.05
CA VAL A 93 9.64 33.65 8.30
C VAL A 93 10.87 34.54 8.44
N ARG A 94 11.63 34.73 7.34
CA ARG A 94 12.80 35.62 7.33
C ARG A 94 12.43 37.07 7.67
N ILE A 95 11.36 37.61 7.07
CA ILE A 95 10.88 38.97 7.29
C ILE A 95 10.37 39.15 8.72
N ILE A 96 9.53 38.23 9.20
CA ILE A 96 8.99 38.28 10.57
C ILE A 96 10.12 38.27 11.59
N LEU A 97 11.09 37.36 11.42
CA LEU A 97 12.25 37.30 12.30
C LEU A 97 13.05 38.61 12.27
N PHE A 98 13.21 39.22 11.10
CA PHE A 98 13.88 40.52 10.98
C PHE A 98 13.14 41.62 11.74
N ILE A 99 11.82 41.71 11.61
CA ILE A 99 11.00 42.70 12.33
C ILE A 99 11.10 42.48 13.84
N VAL A 100 10.95 41.24 14.30
CA VAL A 100 10.99 40.89 15.73
C VAL A 100 12.38 41.13 16.33
N MET A 101 13.46 40.91 15.58
CA MET A 101 14.83 41.12 16.07
C MET A 101 15.30 42.58 16.05
N ASN A 102 14.65 43.45 15.27
CA ASN A 102 15.00 44.87 15.16
C ASN A 102 14.00 45.79 15.89
N SER A 103 13.04 45.22 16.61
CA SER A 103 12.09 45.93 17.49
C SER A 103 12.48 45.77 18.94
#